data_AF-K1SXA2-F1
#
_entry.id   AF-K1SXA2-F1
#
_cell.length_a   1.000
_cell.length_b   1.000
_cell.length_c   1.000
_cell.angle_alpha   90.00
_cell.angle_beta   90.00
_cell.angle_gamma   90.00
#
_symmetry.space_group_name_H-M   'P 1'
#
loop_
_entity.id
_entity.type
_entity.pdbx_description
1 polymer ?
#
loop_
_entity_poly.entity_id
_entity_poly.type
_entity_poly.pdbx_seq_one_letter_code
_entity_poly.pdbx_strand_id
1 'polypeptide(L)'
;TLGEGYAIHKQDIFVRKQFASEPTDGQEFLSSSYFRYFKGRPYTDSLCYLTITQEAKKSRLFSFDSKKWRDFLVKIRKVHDQLRDGGVQARFLNKAEASEYVDRYFAMNFKDRTVSMTNFKADDETVSMGDKRCKVYSLVDVDCAALPSQIRPYTNIEVNNTEMPVDLVSVVDSIPNAETVVYNQIIFLPNQKRELSLLDKKKNRHASIPNPNNQMAVEDIKRVQEVIARESKQLVYTHFN
;
A
#
# COMPACT_ATOMS: atom_id res chain seq x y z
N THR A 1 -12.77 8.39 -13.01
CA THR A 1 -11.31 8.31 -12.94
C THR A 1 -10.78 9.37 -12.00
N LEU A 2 -9.81 9.00 -11.15
CA LEU A 2 -9.08 9.95 -10.33
C LEU A 2 -8.17 10.78 -11.24
N GLY A 3 -7.98 12.04 -10.90
CA GLY A 3 -7.18 12.98 -11.70
C GLY A 3 -6.00 13.52 -10.91
N GLU A 4 -5.41 14.59 -11.41
CA GLU A 4 -4.34 15.32 -10.70
C GLU A 4 -4.78 15.76 -9.29
N GLY A 5 -3.82 15.76 -8.36
CA GLY A 5 -4.03 16.16 -6.97
C GLY A 5 -4.66 15.07 -6.10
N TYR A 6 -4.69 13.81 -6.56
CA TYR A 6 -5.13 12.68 -5.74
C TYR A 6 -3.94 11.79 -5.37
N ALA A 7 -3.93 11.33 -4.12
CA ALA A 7 -3.08 10.25 -3.64
C ALA A 7 -3.95 9.00 -3.44
N ILE A 8 -3.43 7.86 -3.89
CA ILE A 8 -3.97 6.53 -3.64
C ILE A 8 -2.96 5.86 -2.73
N HIS A 9 -3.41 5.36 -1.58
CA HIS A 9 -2.59 4.62 -0.64
C HIS A 9 -3.26 3.28 -0.37
N LYS A 10 -2.64 2.21 -0.89
CA LYS A 10 -3.03 0.83 -0.60
C LYS A 10 -2.15 0.32 0.53
N GLN A 11 -2.76 -0.21 1.56
CA GLN A 11 -2.09 -0.89 2.65
C GLN A 11 -2.51 -2.35 2.66
N ASP A 12 -1.54 -3.25 2.46
CA ASP A 12 -1.72 -4.67 2.73
C ASP A 12 -1.15 -4.99 4.10
N ILE A 13 -1.98 -5.55 4.97
CA ILE A 13 -1.64 -5.83 6.36
C ILE A 13 -1.71 -7.34 6.53
N PHE A 14 -0.56 -7.93 6.78
CA PHE A 14 -0.43 -9.35 7.08
C PHE A 14 -0.21 -9.51 8.58
N VAL A 15 -1.03 -10.33 9.23
CA VAL A 15 -0.97 -10.50 10.68
C VAL A 15 -0.97 -11.97 11.03
N ARG A 16 -0.02 -12.37 11.88
CA ARG A 16 0.07 -13.73 12.39
C ARG A 16 -0.93 -13.92 13.52
N LYS A 17 -1.91 -14.79 13.30
CA LYS A 17 -2.97 -15.14 14.26
C LYS A 17 -2.86 -16.60 14.65
N GLN A 18 -3.54 -16.96 15.73
CA GLN A 18 -3.72 -18.35 16.13
C GLN A 18 -5.17 -18.74 15.91
N PHE A 19 -5.40 -19.91 15.32
CA PHE A 19 -6.74 -20.39 15.08
C PHE A 19 -7.47 -20.63 16.40
N ALA A 20 -8.62 -19.98 16.55
CA ALA A 20 -9.53 -20.18 17.67
C ALA A 20 -10.95 -20.22 17.13
N SER A 21 -11.68 -21.31 17.38
CA SER A 21 -13.11 -21.36 17.07
C SER A 21 -13.89 -20.58 18.13
N GLU A 22 -14.80 -19.70 17.71
CA GLU A 22 -15.81 -19.19 18.62
C GLU A 22 -16.76 -20.33 19.01
N PRO A 23 -17.04 -20.54 20.31
CA PRO A 23 -17.98 -21.56 20.73
C PRO A 23 -19.36 -21.23 20.16
N THR A 24 -19.87 -22.09 19.28
CA THR A 24 -21.22 -21.96 18.73
C THR A 24 -22.14 -22.92 19.48
N ASP A 25 -23.24 -22.43 20.04
CA ASP A 25 -24.25 -23.29 20.65
C ASP A 25 -24.81 -24.26 19.59
N GLY A 26 -24.88 -25.55 19.95
CA GLY A 26 -25.38 -26.60 19.06
C GLY A 26 -24.37 -27.15 18.04
N GLN A 27 -23.07 -26.91 18.20
CA GLN A 27 -22.06 -27.50 17.30
C GLN A 27 -22.00 -29.03 17.41
N GLU A 28 -22.10 -29.71 16.26
CA GLU A 28 -21.95 -31.16 16.16
C GLU A 28 -20.56 -31.65 16.59
N PHE A 29 -20.48 -32.87 17.13
CA PHE A 29 -19.25 -33.44 17.71
C PHE A 29 -18.07 -33.52 16.73
N LEU A 30 -18.33 -33.81 15.45
CA LEU A 30 -17.27 -33.90 14.43
C LEU A 30 -16.69 -32.52 14.13
N SER A 31 -17.55 -31.50 14.03
CA SER A 31 -17.14 -30.11 13.84
C SER A 31 -16.33 -29.61 15.04
N SER A 32 -16.76 -29.92 16.26
CA SER A 32 -16.01 -29.53 17.47
C SER A 32 -14.66 -30.22 17.57
N SER A 33 -14.57 -31.51 17.20
CA SER A 33 -13.31 -32.25 17.14
C SER A 33 -12.36 -31.69 16.07
N TYR A 34 -12.88 -31.35 14.89
CA TYR A 34 -12.14 -30.69 13.82
C TYR A 34 -11.56 -29.35 14.27
N PHE A 35 -12.37 -28.45 14.83
CA PHE A 35 -11.89 -27.15 15.30
C PHE A 35 -10.90 -27.26 16.46
N ARG A 36 -11.10 -28.23 17.36
CA ARG A 36 -10.16 -28.51 18.44
C ARG A 36 -8.79 -28.95 17.91
N TYR A 37 -8.74 -29.70 16.81
CA TYR A 37 -7.49 -30.13 16.18
C TYR A 37 -6.67 -28.97 15.61
N PHE A 38 -7.33 -27.92 15.10
CA PHE A 38 -6.66 -26.74 14.56
C PHE A 38 -6.39 -25.65 15.61
N LYS A 39 -7.00 -25.73 16.80
CA LYS A 39 -6.86 -24.72 17.85
C LYS A 39 -5.39 -24.43 18.19
N GLY A 40 -5.04 -23.15 18.21
CA GLY A 40 -3.69 -22.66 18.52
C GLY A 40 -2.71 -22.71 17.35
N ARG A 41 -3.07 -23.33 16.21
CA ARG A 41 -2.18 -23.35 15.04
C ARG A 41 -2.04 -21.95 14.45
N PRO A 42 -0.80 -21.53 14.13
CA PRO A 42 -0.58 -20.23 13.52
C PRO A 42 -1.08 -20.21 12.08
N TYR A 43 -1.63 -19.08 11.67
CA TYR A 43 -1.93 -18.77 10.28
C TYR A 43 -1.72 -17.27 10.05
N THR A 44 -1.51 -16.89 8.79
CA THR A 44 -1.37 -15.49 8.39
C THR A 44 -2.67 -15.01 7.79
N ASP A 45 -3.25 -14.00 8.45
CA ASP A 45 -4.45 -13.31 7.99
C ASP A 45 -4.04 -12.05 7.21
N SER A 46 -4.87 -11.62 6.26
CA SER A 46 -4.57 -10.49 5.39
C SER A 46 -5.72 -9.51 5.31
N LEU A 47 -5.45 -8.23 5.48
CA LEU A 47 -6.41 -7.13 5.35
C LEU A 47 -5.87 -6.11 4.35
N CYS A 48 -6.74 -5.54 3.52
CA CYS A 48 -6.37 -4.49 2.59
C CYS A 48 -7.19 -3.22 2.84
N TYR A 49 -6.50 -2.10 3.05
CA TYR A 49 -7.11 -0.78 3.15
C TYR A 49 -6.73 0.07 1.95
N LEU A 50 -7.71 0.71 1.31
CA LEU A 50 -7.49 1.65 0.23
C LEU A 50 -7.91 3.05 0.67
N THR A 51 -6.94 3.91 0.91
CA THR A 51 -7.17 5.32 1.27
C THR A 51 -6.99 6.20 0.04
N ILE A 52 -7.98 7.03 -0.25
CA ILE A 52 -7.90 8.03 -1.33
C ILE A 52 -7.97 9.41 -0.71
N THR A 53 -6.91 10.19 -0.92
CA THR A 53 -6.80 11.54 -0.39
C THR A 53 -6.75 12.53 -1.56
N GLN A 54 -7.46 13.64 -1.44
CA GLN A 54 -7.34 14.75 -2.37
C GLN A 54 -6.47 15.85 -1.72
N GLU A 55 -5.42 16.26 -2.42
CA GLU A 55 -4.59 17.39 -2.00
C GLU A 55 -5.42 18.67 -1.97
N ALA A 56 -5.42 19.33 -0.83
CA ALA A 56 -5.97 20.67 -0.71
C ALA A 56 -4.97 21.67 -1.31
N LYS A 57 -5.44 22.58 -2.18
CA LYS A 57 -4.60 23.69 -2.65
C LYS A 57 -4.09 24.45 -1.42
N LYS A 58 -2.76 24.61 -1.31
CA LYS A 58 -2.09 25.37 -0.23
C LYS A 58 -2.50 26.85 -0.28
N SER A 59 -3.66 27.15 0.29
CA SER A 59 -4.15 28.49 0.61
C SER A 59 -4.10 28.66 2.12
N ARG A 60 -3.77 29.86 2.61
CA ARG A 60 -3.73 30.18 4.05
C ARG A 60 -5.08 30.02 4.75
N LEU A 61 -6.17 29.93 3.99
CA LEU A 61 -7.52 29.70 4.50
C LEU A 61 -8.08 28.41 3.89
N PHE A 62 -8.09 27.34 4.67
CA PHE A 62 -8.79 26.11 4.34
C PHE A 62 -10.23 26.23 4.86
N SER A 63 -11.17 26.51 3.97
CA SER A 63 -12.61 26.49 4.28
C SER A 63 -13.25 25.26 3.66
N PHE A 64 -14.17 24.63 4.39
CA PHE A 64 -15.01 23.56 3.84
C PHE A 64 -15.77 24.06 2.62
N ASP A 65 -15.78 23.24 1.57
CA ASP A 65 -16.46 23.52 0.31
C ASP A 65 -17.36 22.33 -0.03
N SER A 66 -18.67 22.54 0.16
CA SER A 66 -19.69 21.48 -0.02
C SER A 66 -19.77 20.98 -1.45
N LYS A 67 -19.44 21.82 -2.44
CA LYS A 67 -19.38 21.42 -3.85
C LYS A 67 -18.19 20.49 -4.08
N LYS A 68 -17.00 20.88 -3.63
CA LYS A 68 -15.80 20.01 -3.73
C LYS A 68 -15.98 18.69 -3.01
N TRP A 69 -16.65 18.69 -1.85
CA TRP A 69 -16.95 17.46 -1.12
C TRP A 69 -17.87 16.53 -1.93
N ARG A 70 -18.94 17.06 -2.53
CA ARG A 70 -19.81 16.26 -3.41
C ARG A 70 -19.06 15.73 -4.63
N ASP A 71 -18.23 16.55 -5.26
CA ASP A 71 -17.41 16.14 -6.41
C ASP A 71 -16.41 15.03 -6.02
N PHE A 72 -15.82 15.12 -4.83
CA PHE A 72 -14.97 14.08 -4.25
C PHE A 72 -15.76 12.77 -4.09
N LEU A 73 -16.93 12.80 -3.44
CA LEU A 73 -17.76 11.61 -3.24
C LEU A 73 -18.16 10.94 -4.56
N VAL A 74 -18.49 11.71 -5.59
CA VAL A 74 -18.81 11.16 -6.93
C VAL A 74 -17.61 10.41 -7.50
N LYS A 75 -16.38 10.93 -7.35
CA LYS A 75 -15.17 10.25 -7.83
C LYS A 75 -14.87 8.98 -7.04
N ILE A 76 -15.03 9.02 -5.71
CA ILE A 76 -14.80 7.85 -4.85
C ILE A 76 -15.78 6.72 -5.17
N ARG A 77 -17.06 7.04 -5.44
CA ARG A 77 -18.04 6.04 -5.90
C ARG A 77 -17.65 5.41 -7.23
N LYS A 78 -17.17 6.21 -8.19
CA LYS A 78 -16.66 5.67 -9.45
C LYS A 78 -15.47 4.73 -9.28
N VAL A 79 -14.60 4.99 -8.29
CA VAL A 79 -13.50 4.05 -7.97
C VAL A 79 -14.05 2.76 -7.38
N HIS A 80 -15.03 2.85 -6.48
CA HIS A 80 -15.70 1.67 -5.92
C HIS A 80 -16.40 0.83 -7.01
N ASP A 81 -17.10 1.47 -7.95
CA ASP A 81 -17.71 0.81 -9.10
C ASP A 81 -16.65 0.09 -9.96
N GLN A 82 -15.51 0.76 -10.25
CA GLN A 82 -14.40 0.15 -11.00
C GLN A 82 -13.80 -1.07 -10.30
N LEU A 83 -13.66 -1.04 -8.97
CA LEU A 83 -13.20 -2.18 -8.19
C LEU A 83 -14.20 -3.33 -8.29
N ARG A 84 -15.50 -3.04 -8.14
CA ARG A 84 -16.57 -4.03 -8.26
C ARG A 84 -16.61 -4.66 -9.65
N ASP A 85 -16.53 -3.86 -10.71
CA ASP A 85 -16.51 -4.34 -12.09
C ASP A 85 -15.27 -5.19 -12.38
N GLY A 86 -14.15 -4.90 -11.70
CA GLY A 86 -12.94 -5.72 -11.70
C GLY A 86 -13.00 -6.98 -10.82
N GLY A 87 -14.16 -7.29 -10.20
CA GLY A 87 -14.33 -8.45 -9.33
C GLY A 87 -13.78 -8.29 -7.91
N VAL A 88 -13.33 -7.09 -7.53
CA VAL A 88 -12.80 -6.80 -6.20
C VAL A 88 -13.95 -6.41 -5.26
N GLN A 89 -14.16 -7.21 -4.22
CA GLN A 89 -15.13 -6.89 -3.17
C GLN A 89 -14.58 -5.81 -2.25
N ALA A 90 -15.09 -4.58 -2.39
CA ALA A 90 -14.72 -3.44 -1.56
C ALA A 90 -15.94 -2.87 -0.85
N ARG A 91 -15.74 -2.35 0.37
CA ARG A 91 -16.76 -1.63 1.14
C ARG A 91 -16.18 -0.34 1.71
N PHE A 92 -17.03 0.67 1.86
CA PHE A 92 -16.65 1.87 2.60
C PHE A 92 -16.63 1.59 4.10
N LEU A 93 -15.65 2.16 4.79
CA LEU A 93 -15.64 2.22 6.24
C LEU A 93 -16.50 3.40 6.71
N ASN A 94 -17.27 3.18 7.76
CA ASN A 94 -17.93 4.27 8.49
C ASN A 94 -16.92 4.98 9.42
N LYS A 95 -17.38 6.04 10.10
CA LYS A 95 -16.52 6.84 11.00
C LYS A 95 -15.88 6.00 12.12
N ALA A 96 -16.64 5.09 12.73
CA ALA A 96 -16.16 4.26 13.84
C ALA A 96 -15.10 3.27 13.33
N GLU A 97 -15.38 2.59 12.23
CA GLU A 97 -14.45 1.63 11.61
C GLU A 97 -13.17 2.29 11.11
N ALA A 98 -13.27 3.51 10.55
CA ALA A 98 -12.11 4.28 10.12
C ALA A 98 -11.27 4.73 11.31
N SER A 99 -11.90 5.11 12.43
CA SER A 99 -11.18 5.48 13.67
C SER A 99 -10.48 4.26 14.26
N GLU A 100 -11.17 3.11 14.33
CA GLU A 100 -10.60 1.85 14.81
C GLU A 100 -9.39 1.41 13.95
N TYR A 101 -9.48 1.55 12.63
CA TYR A 101 -8.35 1.27 11.74
C TYR A 101 -7.13 2.14 12.08
N VAL A 102 -7.33 3.44 12.30
CA VAL A 102 -6.25 4.37 12.68
C VAL A 102 -5.64 3.96 14.03
N ASP A 103 -6.46 3.66 15.02
CA ASP A 103 -5.99 3.23 16.34
C ASP A 103 -5.20 1.91 16.25
N ARG A 104 -5.68 0.93 15.47
CA ARG A 104 -4.99 -0.34 15.21
C ARG A 104 -3.66 -0.15 14.51
N TYR A 105 -3.60 0.75 13.54
CA TYR A 105 -2.37 1.08 12.82
C TYR A 105 -1.34 1.70 13.76
N PHE A 106 -1.73 2.70 14.58
CA PHE A 106 -0.79 3.32 15.52
C PHE A 106 -0.37 2.40 16.66
N ALA A 107 -1.20 1.46 17.08
CA ALA A 107 -0.84 0.44 18.08
C ALA A 107 -0.12 -0.78 17.47
N MET A 108 0.01 -0.83 16.14
CA MET A 108 0.46 -1.99 15.37
C MET A 108 -0.17 -3.28 15.90
N ASN A 109 -1.50 -3.27 15.99
CA ASN A 109 -2.29 -4.36 16.54
C ASN A 109 -3.55 -4.66 15.70
N PHE A 110 -3.41 -5.65 14.83
CA PHE A 110 -4.50 -6.15 13.97
C PHE A 110 -5.00 -7.54 14.38
N LYS A 111 -4.46 -8.09 15.49
CA LYS A 111 -4.81 -9.44 15.97
C LYS A 111 -5.79 -9.41 17.14
N ASP A 112 -5.59 -8.49 18.09
CA ASP A 112 -6.32 -8.49 19.35
C ASP A 112 -7.67 -7.78 19.21
N ARG A 113 -8.66 -8.28 19.97
CA ARG A 113 -10.00 -7.68 20.05
C ARG A 113 -9.94 -6.26 20.62
N THR A 114 -9.13 -6.06 21.65
CA THR A 114 -8.96 -4.77 22.32
C THR A 114 -7.61 -4.19 21.96
N VAL A 115 -7.61 -2.93 21.54
CA VAL A 115 -6.40 -2.19 21.19
C VAL A 115 -6.01 -1.31 22.38
N SER A 116 -4.75 -1.37 22.79
CA SER A 116 -4.16 -0.46 23.76
C SER A 116 -3.00 0.26 23.09
N MET A 117 -2.98 1.58 23.24
CA MET A 117 -1.89 2.42 22.73
C MET A 117 -0.87 2.64 23.84
N THR A 118 0.42 2.52 23.47
CA THR A 118 1.56 2.84 24.34
C THR A 118 2.32 4.03 23.76
N ASN A 119 3.18 4.64 24.57
CA ASN A 119 4.00 5.75 24.10
C ASN A 119 5.03 5.28 23.06
N PHE A 120 5.31 6.15 22.08
CA PHE A 120 6.36 5.92 21.10
C PHE A 120 7.73 6.34 21.65
N LYS A 121 8.73 5.50 21.40
CA LYS A 121 10.14 5.87 21.49
C LYS A 121 10.78 5.57 20.13
N ALA A 122 11.12 6.63 19.39
CA ALA A 122 11.82 6.51 18.13
C ALA A 122 13.33 6.64 18.35
N ASP A 123 14.10 5.74 17.75
CA ASP A 123 15.54 5.84 17.56
C ASP A 123 15.89 5.76 16.07
N ASP A 124 17.18 5.72 15.73
CA ASP A 124 17.64 5.75 14.33
C ASP A 124 17.22 4.51 13.53
N GLU A 125 16.86 3.41 14.20
CA GLU A 125 16.62 2.10 13.59
C GLU A 125 15.18 1.61 13.74
N THR A 126 14.48 2.04 14.79
CA THR A 126 13.20 1.50 15.21
C THR A 126 12.26 2.54 15.83
N VAL A 127 10.96 2.29 15.68
CA VAL A 127 9.93 2.92 16.50
C VAL A 127 9.44 1.88 17.50
N SER A 128 9.77 2.09 18.78
CA SER A 128 9.38 1.20 19.88
C SER A 128 8.06 1.62 20.52
N MET A 129 7.24 0.65 20.89
CA MET A 129 5.89 0.80 21.46
C MET A 129 5.70 -0.23 22.58
N GLY A 130 6.11 0.11 23.81
CA GLY A 130 6.13 -0.87 24.91
C GLY A 130 7.11 -2.02 24.64
N ASP A 131 6.59 -3.23 24.49
CA ASP A 131 7.34 -4.45 24.14
C ASP A 131 7.50 -4.67 22.62
N LYS A 132 6.77 -3.90 21.80
CA LYS A 132 6.83 -3.97 20.34
C LYS A 132 7.92 -3.07 19.77
N ARG A 133 8.51 -3.50 18.65
CA ARG A 133 9.46 -2.72 17.85
C ARG A 133 9.05 -2.75 16.39
N CYS A 134 8.93 -1.59 15.79
CA CYS A 134 8.58 -1.42 14.38
C CYS A 134 9.81 -0.97 13.61
N LYS A 135 10.05 -1.63 12.47
CA LYS A 135 11.06 -1.24 11.49
C LYS A 135 10.37 -0.92 10.18
N VAL A 136 10.83 0.12 9.51
CA VAL A 136 10.29 0.57 8.23
C VAL A 136 11.41 0.47 7.20
N TYR A 137 11.17 -0.25 6.12
CA TYR A 137 12.15 -0.45 5.06
C TYR A 137 11.60 0.14 3.77
N SER A 138 12.30 1.09 3.15
CA SER A 138 11.87 1.54 1.84
C SER A 138 12.18 0.47 0.80
N LEU A 139 11.16 0.09 0.04
CA LEU A 139 11.24 -0.89 -1.05
C LEU A 139 11.39 -0.23 -2.42
N VAL A 140 11.53 1.10 -2.46
CA VAL A 140 11.74 1.84 -3.71
C VAL A 140 13.21 1.76 -4.07
N ASP A 141 13.50 1.01 -5.12
CA ASP A 141 14.75 1.15 -5.85
C ASP A 141 14.62 2.36 -6.79
N VAL A 142 15.52 3.34 -6.63
CA VAL A 142 15.56 4.56 -7.45
C VAL A 142 15.89 4.23 -8.91
N ASP A 143 16.58 3.11 -9.13
CA ASP A 143 17.02 2.65 -10.45
C ASP A 143 16.00 1.68 -11.08
N CYS A 144 15.14 1.04 -10.27
CA CYS A 144 14.15 0.05 -10.74
C CYS A 144 12.79 0.19 -10.03
N ALA A 145 12.00 1.20 -10.43
CA ALA A 145 10.63 1.40 -9.91
C ALA A 145 9.56 0.49 -10.59
N ALA A 146 9.97 -0.57 -11.28
CA ALA A 146 9.05 -1.41 -12.03
C ALA A 146 8.20 -2.26 -11.09
N LEU A 147 6.89 -2.02 -11.09
CA LEU A 147 5.93 -2.98 -10.56
C LEU A 147 5.90 -4.21 -11.49
N PRO A 148 5.78 -5.44 -10.95
CA PRO A 148 5.69 -6.63 -11.79
C PRO A 148 4.50 -6.49 -12.75
N SER A 149 4.76 -6.63 -14.05
CA SER A 149 3.74 -6.56 -15.11
C SER A 149 2.77 -7.75 -15.06
N GLN A 150 3.21 -8.85 -14.43
CA GLN A 150 2.43 -10.05 -14.22
C GLN A 150 2.71 -10.61 -12.83
N ILE A 151 1.66 -10.89 -12.09
CA ILE A 151 1.73 -11.59 -10.80
C ILE A 151 1.20 -13.00 -11.03
N ARG A 152 1.99 -14.02 -10.67
CA ARG A 152 1.54 -15.42 -10.65
C ARG A 152 0.89 -15.71 -9.31
N PRO A 153 -0.16 -16.55 -9.23
CA PRO A 153 -0.82 -16.85 -7.96
C PRO A 153 0.07 -17.62 -6.96
N TYR A 154 1.21 -18.14 -7.40
CA TYR A 154 2.19 -18.84 -6.58
C TYR A 154 3.61 -18.48 -7.00
N THR A 155 4.57 -18.73 -6.12
CA THR A 155 6.01 -18.76 -6.41
C THR A 155 6.53 -20.17 -6.15
N ASN A 156 7.58 -20.61 -6.84
CA ASN A 156 8.22 -21.90 -6.55
C ASN A 156 9.33 -21.70 -5.54
N ILE A 157 9.41 -22.59 -4.56
CA ILE A 157 10.57 -22.74 -3.68
C ILE A 157 11.16 -24.14 -3.87
N GLU A 158 12.47 -24.26 -3.70
CA GLU A 158 13.13 -25.57 -3.67
C GLU A 158 13.16 -26.10 -2.23
N VAL A 159 12.55 -27.26 -2.03
CA VAL A 159 12.64 -28.02 -0.78
C VAL A 159 13.22 -29.38 -1.12
N ASN A 160 14.41 -29.69 -0.61
CA ASN A 160 15.11 -30.95 -0.86
C ASN A 160 15.23 -31.30 -2.36
N ASN A 161 15.71 -30.36 -3.19
CA ASN A 161 15.82 -30.49 -4.66
C ASN A 161 14.50 -30.77 -5.39
N THR A 162 13.36 -30.47 -4.77
CA THR A 162 12.04 -30.55 -5.41
C THR A 162 11.44 -29.16 -5.44
N GLU A 163 11.03 -28.69 -6.63
CA GLU A 163 10.26 -27.46 -6.76
C GLU A 163 8.85 -27.67 -6.19
N MET A 164 8.49 -26.85 -5.20
CA MET A 164 7.16 -26.83 -4.62
C MET A 164 6.54 -25.44 -4.80
N PRO A 165 5.30 -25.35 -5.32
CA PRO A 165 4.59 -24.09 -5.37
C PRO A 165 4.18 -23.68 -3.96
N VAL A 166 4.44 -22.43 -3.61
CA VAL A 166 3.98 -21.78 -2.39
C VAL A 166 3.26 -20.49 -2.72
N ASP A 167 2.38 -20.07 -1.81
CA ASP A 167 1.65 -18.81 -1.96
C ASP A 167 2.61 -17.61 -2.06
N LEU A 168 2.20 -16.55 -2.77
CA LEU A 168 2.96 -15.30 -2.92
C LEU A 168 3.35 -14.68 -1.57
N VAL A 169 2.51 -14.83 -0.56
CA VAL A 169 2.66 -14.23 0.78
C VAL A 169 3.49 -15.10 1.69
N SER A 170 3.92 -16.30 1.26
CA SER A 170 4.82 -17.17 2.05
C SER A 170 6.12 -16.48 2.49
N VAL A 171 6.57 -15.47 1.75
CA VAL A 171 7.72 -14.62 2.13
C VAL A 171 7.45 -13.83 3.42
N VAL A 172 6.20 -13.47 3.71
CA VAL A 172 5.85 -12.81 4.98
C VAL A 172 6.02 -13.77 6.15
N ASP A 173 5.72 -15.05 5.94
CA ASP A 173 5.88 -16.06 6.99
C ASP A 173 7.34 -16.30 7.37
N SER A 174 8.26 -16.09 6.43
CA SER A 174 9.69 -16.24 6.68
C SER A 174 10.32 -15.07 7.43
N ILE A 175 9.61 -13.94 7.60
CA ILE A 175 10.13 -12.80 8.37
C ILE A 175 10.18 -13.19 9.87
N PRO A 176 11.39 -13.33 10.45
CA PRO A 176 11.53 -13.82 11.81
C PRO A 176 10.89 -12.87 12.82
N ASN A 177 10.11 -13.42 13.75
CA ASN A 177 9.46 -12.70 14.85
C ASN A 177 8.49 -11.58 14.44
N ALA A 178 8.15 -11.44 13.15
CA ALA A 178 7.13 -10.50 12.72
C ALA A 178 5.74 -10.99 13.15
N GLU A 179 5.05 -10.20 13.95
CA GLU A 179 3.64 -10.41 14.27
C GLU A 179 2.70 -9.74 13.26
N THR A 180 3.12 -8.61 12.71
CA THR A 180 2.38 -7.82 11.74
C THR A 180 3.35 -7.21 10.75
N VAL A 181 3.03 -7.32 9.47
CA VAL A 181 3.75 -6.69 8.36
C VAL A 181 2.75 -5.81 7.63
N VAL A 182 3.09 -4.54 7.48
CA VAL A 182 2.30 -3.59 6.70
C VAL A 182 3.10 -3.23 5.47
N TYR A 183 2.53 -3.47 4.30
CA TYR A 183 3.08 -3.03 3.03
C TYR A 183 2.29 -1.82 2.53
N ASN A 184 2.98 -0.69 2.40
CA ASN A 184 2.41 0.57 1.96
C ASN A 184 2.72 0.80 0.49
N GLN A 185 1.68 0.99 -0.32
CA GLN A 185 1.81 1.42 -1.71
C GLN A 185 1.14 2.76 -1.92
N ILE A 186 1.94 3.81 -2.07
CA ILE A 186 1.47 5.17 -2.28
C ILE A 186 1.72 5.56 -3.73
N ILE A 187 0.68 6.01 -4.42
CA ILE A 187 0.74 6.57 -5.77
C ILE A 187 0.06 7.93 -5.73
N PHE A 188 0.82 8.98 -6.04
CA PHE A 188 0.33 10.35 -6.15
C PHE A 188 0.30 10.79 -7.61
N LEU A 189 -0.80 11.42 -8.01
CA LEU A 189 -0.97 12.00 -9.34
C LEU A 189 -0.65 13.50 -9.30
N PRO A 190 0.58 13.93 -9.66
CA PRO A 190 0.95 15.34 -9.68
C PRO A 190 0.29 16.09 -10.85
N ASN A 191 0.45 17.41 -10.85
CA ASN A 191 0.05 18.26 -11.97
C ASN A 191 0.97 18.02 -13.17
N GLN A 192 0.45 17.44 -14.24
CA GLN A 192 1.25 16.96 -15.37
C GLN A 192 1.95 18.12 -16.10
N LYS A 193 1.26 19.25 -16.28
CA LYS A 193 1.82 20.43 -16.94
C LYS A 193 3.02 21.00 -16.18
N ARG A 194 2.90 21.06 -14.84
CA ARG A 194 3.97 21.53 -13.96
C ARG A 194 5.18 20.60 -14.04
N GLU A 195 4.97 19.29 -13.93
CA GLU A 195 6.06 18.31 -13.97
C GLU A 195 6.79 18.30 -15.33
N LEU A 196 6.04 18.36 -16.44
CA LEU A 196 6.63 18.46 -17.77
C LEU A 196 7.46 19.76 -17.94
N SER A 197 6.98 20.89 -17.40
CA SER A 197 7.75 22.15 -17.41
C SER A 197 9.04 22.06 -16.60
N LEU A 198 9.03 21.34 -15.47
CA LEU A 198 10.24 21.08 -14.67
C LEU A 198 11.23 20.19 -15.43
N LEU A 199 10.75 19.17 -16.12
CA LEU A 199 11.56 18.31 -16.99
C LEU A 199 12.19 19.10 -18.14
N ASP A 200 11.44 19.99 -18.79
CA ASP A 200 11.98 20.85 -19.85
C ASP A 200 13.07 21.80 -19.33
N LYS A 201 12.86 22.41 -18.16
CA LYS A 201 13.89 23.24 -17.51
C LYS A 201 15.14 22.44 -17.18
N LYS A 202 14.98 21.19 -16.69
CA LYS A 202 16.09 20.29 -16.38
C LYS A 202 16.85 19.90 -17.66
N LYS A 203 16.14 19.51 -18.72
CA LYS A 203 16.68 19.21 -20.05
C LYS A 203 17.50 20.39 -20.59
N ASN A 204 16.95 21.60 -20.59
CA ASN A 204 17.65 22.78 -21.11
C ASN A 204 18.92 23.11 -20.33
N ARG A 205 18.91 22.91 -18.99
CA ARG A 205 20.08 23.12 -18.14
C ARG A 205 21.21 22.11 -18.43
N HIS A 206 20.87 20.84 -18.62
CA HIS A 206 21.87 19.82 -18.98
C HIS A 206 22.38 20.02 -20.41
N ALA A 207 21.50 20.42 -21.35
CA ALA A 207 21.89 20.73 -22.72
C ALA A 207 22.86 21.92 -22.83
N SER A 208 22.75 22.92 -21.93
CA SER A 208 23.65 24.08 -21.92
C SER A 208 25.09 23.80 -21.45
N ILE A 209 25.34 22.66 -20.80
CA ILE A 209 26.68 22.26 -20.33
C ILE A 209 26.98 20.85 -20.86
N PRO A 210 27.48 20.71 -22.10
CA PRO A 210 27.67 19.41 -22.72
C PRO A 210 28.77 18.60 -22.01
N ASN A 211 28.37 17.48 -21.41
CA ASN A 211 29.27 16.42 -20.96
C ASN A 211 28.54 15.07 -21.12
N PRO A 212 29.25 13.92 -21.10
CA PRO A 212 28.63 12.62 -21.34
C PRO A 212 27.42 12.33 -20.42
N ASN A 213 27.55 12.62 -19.12
CA ASN A 213 26.48 12.41 -18.14
C ASN A 213 25.24 13.29 -18.42
N ASN A 214 25.47 14.53 -18.85
CA ASN A 214 24.41 15.48 -19.19
C ASN A 214 23.71 15.11 -20.50
N GLN A 215 24.45 14.56 -21.48
CA GLN A 215 23.85 14.04 -22.72
C GLN A 215 22.92 12.86 -22.42
N MET A 216 23.36 11.92 -21.60
CA MET A 216 22.52 10.81 -21.13
C MET A 216 21.24 11.32 -20.44
N ALA A 217 21.36 12.26 -19.50
CA ALA A 217 20.20 12.84 -18.82
C ALA A 217 19.23 13.54 -19.78
N VAL A 218 19.72 14.20 -20.83
CA VAL A 218 18.88 14.83 -21.86
C VAL A 218 18.14 13.78 -22.68
N GLU A 219 18.81 12.69 -23.07
CA GLU A 219 18.21 11.58 -23.80
C GLU A 219 17.14 10.85 -22.99
N ASP A 220 17.39 10.60 -21.70
CA ASP A 220 16.42 9.98 -20.79
C ASP A 220 15.16 10.84 -20.65
N ILE A 221 15.31 12.16 -20.46
CA ILE A 221 14.17 13.08 -20.37
C ILE A 221 13.38 13.07 -21.69
N LYS A 222 14.06 13.08 -22.84
CA LYS A 222 13.38 12.99 -24.15
C LYS A 222 12.61 11.68 -24.29
N ARG A 223 13.19 10.55 -23.90
CA ARG A 223 12.54 9.24 -23.94
C ARG A 223 11.27 9.22 -23.09
N VAL A 224 11.31 9.77 -21.88
CA VAL A 224 10.13 9.92 -21.02
C VAL A 224 9.07 10.80 -21.68
N GLN A 225 9.45 11.94 -22.25
CA GLN A 225 8.53 12.84 -22.95
C GLN A 225 7.88 12.17 -24.18
N GLU A 226 8.62 11.37 -24.94
CA GLU A 226 8.12 10.62 -26.08
C GLU A 226 7.12 9.54 -25.66
N VAL A 227 7.41 8.76 -24.61
CA VAL A 227 6.49 7.73 -24.08
C VAL A 227 5.18 8.38 -23.61
N ILE A 228 5.26 9.49 -22.88
CA ILE A 228 4.07 10.24 -22.44
C ILE A 228 3.22 10.67 -23.64
N ALA A 229 3.86 11.21 -24.70
CA ALA A 229 3.16 11.68 -25.89
C ALA A 229 2.56 10.54 -26.73
N ARG A 230 3.29 9.42 -26.90
CA ARG A 230 2.87 8.29 -27.75
C ARG A 230 1.85 7.39 -27.08
N GLU A 231 2.05 7.06 -25.80
CA GLU A 231 1.26 6.07 -25.08
C GLU A 231 0.18 6.68 -24.18
N SER A 232 0.05 8.02 -24.17
CA SER A 232 -0.89 8.74 -23.28
C SER A 232 -0.71 8.40 -21.79
N LYS A 233 0.54 8.16 -21.37
CA LYS A 233 0.90 7.86 -19.98
C LYS A 233 0.88 9.13 -19.13
N GLN A 234 0.76 8.96 -17.82
CA GLN A 234 0.84 10.05 -16.84
C GLN A 234 2.04 9.84 -15.92
N LEU A 235 2.69 10.94 -15.53
CA LEU A 235 3.71 10.95 -14.49
C LEU A 235 3.02 10.76 -13.13
N VAL A 236 3.60 9.92 -12.30
CA VAL A 236 3.16 9.67 -10.92
C VAL A 236 4.37 9.70 -9.99
N TYR A 237 4.13 10.08 -8.73
CA TYR A 237 5.10 9.80 -7.67
C TYR A 237 4.68 8.54 -6.96
N THR A 238 5.62 7.63 -6.74
CA THR A 238 5.37 6.37 -6.07
C THR A 238 6.29 6.23 -4.85
N HIS A 239 5.75 5.65 -3.78
CA HIS A 239 6.56 5.24 -2.63
C HIS A 239 6.04 3.92 -2.07
N PHE A 240 6.96 2.97 -1.90
CA PHE A 240 6.72 1.62 -1.40
C PHE A 240 7.58 1.38 -0.16
N ASN A 241 6.98 0.92 0.94
CA ASN A 241 7.67 0.55 2.17
C ASN A 241 6.93 -0.53 2.97
#